data_AF-A0A1W0WJG3-F1
#
_entry.id   AF-A0A1W0WJG3-F1
#
_cell.length_a   1.000
_cell.length_b   1.000
_cell.length_c   1.000
_cell.angle_alpha   90.00
_cell.angle_beta   90.00
_cell.angle_gamma   90.00
#
_symmetry.space_group_name_H-M   'P 1'
#
loop_
_entity.id
_entity.type
_entity.pdbx_description
1 polymer ?
#
loop_
_entity_poly.entity_id
_entity_poly.type
_entity_poly.pdbx_seq_one_letter_code
_entity_poly.pdbx_strand_id
1 'polypeptide(L)'
;METERQASLDPYEDLREKMSIMSMMAPHPDLLSRETITAPGGLTKDQHPILVLPDNFRFTSLTDEELDCLLSYYCRIHTPGEQKRGFVVIVDRRNDTWLQARATLMKLREHFPSRIEMIYCIEPNGIIQKTFGAGFKQVNGYNLPVKFVQKPEELCDGFIPHDQLPPTLGGPLLYDHRIWCEHRVAVEKYEMNTCELDAESTDVMDKMRNTDLPNETDETDELIKEQLVLRNHLKNDVNEGIKRGNALQDCVLQYDSAHPVVNLERIPDRMRNILLIRECMERLSQVEKQFDNFWSEHYPTLLQCQQLRKFEVKFRDLWPTLQDRLKALNLVSEKIGDAVDLVRSDELTDVMDDIEELIPQAKDILAMGKRLTAKRHYADDSIRPKCKELEELISELETKSKTCEEKLQRCRELEDRMSKAEKWCREGMDRLATRWTISPDASAAGIVRDIDQFLSETLIFKLDNPKEFHNQFKVHATPEMNERLPELLRELDEVRQQCISRKVSLGWKNDSDARRSSMAVTTSRPIRTGSR
;
A
#
# COMPACT_ATOMS: atom_id res chain seq x y z
N MET A 1 -17.96 -27.82 -18.55
CA MET A 1 -18.37 -26.61 -17.80
C MET A 1 -17.15 -26.26 -16.97
N GLU A 2 -16.41 -25.18 -17.18
CA GLU A 2 -16.70 -23.89 -17.81
C GLU A 2 -15.51 -23.43 -18.65
N THR A 3 -15.82 -22.78 -19.77
CA THR A 3 -14.90 -22.02 -20.61
C THR A 3 -15.00 -20.57 -20.14
N GLU A 4 -14.06 -20.08 -19.34
CA GLU A 4 -14.00 -18.65 -19.02
C GLU A 4 -13.31 -17.90 -20.15
N ARG A 5 -14.10 -17.00 -20.74
CA ARG A 5 -13.72 -16.08 -21.81
C ARG A 5 -12.66 -15.11 -21.29
N GLN A 6 -11.45 -15.22 -21.80
CA GLN A 6 -10.55 -14.07 -21.91
C GLN A 6 -11.18 -13.09 -22.88
N ALA A 7 -11.73 -11.99 -22.35
CA ALA A 7 -12.05 -10.83 -23.16
C ALA A 7 -10.73 -10.25 -23.66
N SER A 8 -10.37 -10.54 -24.91
CA SER A 8 -9.34 -9.76 -25.59
C SER A 8 -9.89 -8.34 -25.74
N LEU A 9 -9.34 -7.41 -24.98
CA LEU A 9 -9.43 -5.98 -25.29
C LEU A 9 -8.95 -5.83 -26.73
N ASP A 10 -9.87 -5.39 -27.59
CA ASP A 10 -9.62 -5.21 -29.01
C ASP A 10 -8.53 -4.12 -29.12
N PRO A 11 -7.31 -4.42 -29.64
CA PRO A 11 -6.25 -3.42 -29.77
C PRO A 11 -6.62 -2.28 -30.75
N TYR A 12 -7.75 -2.42 -31.45
CA TYR A 12 -8.35 -1.35 -32.26
C TYR A 12 -9.41 -0.54 -31.50
N GLU A 13 -9.73 -0.85 -30.25
CA GLU A 13 -10.69 -0.09 -29.44
C GLU A 13 -10.11 1.26 -29.03
N ASP A 14 -8.88 1.28 -28.50
CA ASP A 14 -8.13 2.51 -28.17
C ASP A 14 -7.81 3.34 -29.44
N LEU A 15 -7.56 2.68 -30.57
CA LEU A 15 -7.41 3.35 -31.87
C LEU A 15 -8.75 3.89 -32.41
N ARG A 16 -9.86 3.17 -32.21
CA ARG A 16 -11.22 3.65 -32.56
C ARG A 16 -11.66 4.78 -31.66
N GLU A 17 -11.28 4.77 -30.40
CA GLU A 17 -11.58 5.83 -29.45
C GLU A 17 -10.77 7.08 -29.79
N LYS A 18 -9.47 6.96 -30.04
CA LYS A 18 -8.60 8.05 -30.55
C LYS A 18 -9.04 8.58 -31.93
N MET A 19 -9.45 7.70 -32.85
CA MET A 19 -10.01 8.10 -34.15
C MET A 19 -11.43 8.67 -34.03
N SER A 20 -12.23 8.23 -33.07
CA SER A 20 -13.53 8.80 -32.73
C SER A 20 -13.36 10.21 -32.17
N ILE A 21 -12.39 10.41 -31.27
CA ILE A 21 -12.04 11.71 -30.69
C ILE A 21 -11.54 12.69 -31.76
N MET A 22 -10.62 12.29 -32.65
CA MET A 22 -10.21 13.13 -33.79
C MET A 22 -11.35 13.40 -34.79
N SER A 23 -12.33 12.49 -34.91
CA SER A 23 -13.51 12.65 -35.76
C SER A 23 -14.63 13.49 -35.13
N MET A 24 -14.48 13.91 -33.87
CA MET A 24 -15.45 14.73 -33.13
C MET A 24 -15.12 16.23 -33.14
N MET A 25 -13.94 16.64 -33.65
CA MET A 25 -13.56 18.05 -33.67
C MET A 25 -14.31 18.83 -34.75
N ALA A 26 -14.70 20.06 -34.41
CA ALA A 26 -15.07 21.08 -35.36
C ALA A 26 -14.11 21.13 -36.55
N PRO A 27 -14.62 21.39 -37.78
CA PRO A 27 -13.79 21.84 -38.89
C PRO A 27 -12.91 23.00 -38.42
N HIS A 28 -11.76 23.21 -39.06
CA HIS A 28 -10.85 24.30 -38.73
C HIS A 28 -11.66 25.58 -38.39
N PRO A 29 -11.44 26.24 -37.24
CA PRO A 29 -12.31 27.33 -36.76
C PRO A 29 -12.60 28.40 -37.81
N ASP A 30 -11.63 28.67 -38.69
CA ASP A 30 -11.77 29.56 -39.83
C ASP A 30 -12.91 29.17 -40.78
N LEU A 31 -13.13 27.87 -41.02
CA LEU A 31 -14.18 27.38 -41.90
C LEU A 31 -15.56 27.56 -41.29
N LEU A 32 -15.73 27.27 -39.99
CA LEU A 32 -16.97 27.54 -39.27
C LEU A 32 -17.29 29.03 -39.29
N SER A 33 -16.31 29.88 -38.99
CA SER A 33 -16.48 31.35 -38.89
C SER A 33 -16.95 32.04 -40.18
N ARG A 34 -16.97 31.35 -41.33
CA ARG A 34 -17.43 31.90 -42.61
C ARG A 34 -18.94 32.09 -42.68
N GLU A 35 -19.71 31.54 -41.74
CA GLU A 35 -21.18 31.64 -41.67
C GLU A 35 -21.88 31.18 -42.96
N THR A 36 -21.33 30.16 -43.62
CA THR A 36 -21.92 29.62 -44.86
C THR A 36 -23.08 28.67 -44.58
N ILE A 37 -23.08 28.04 -43.40
CA ILE A 37 -24.14 27.20 -42.84
C ILE A 37 -24.26 27.59 -41.37
N THR A 38 -25.47 27.60 -40.83
CA THR A 38 -25.75 27.90 -39.43
C THR A 38 -26.75 26.90 -38.86
N ALA A 39 -26.63 26.63 -37.57
CA ALA A 39 -27.52 25.76 -36.81
C ALA A 39 -28.07 26.53 -35.60
N PRO A 40 -29.11 27.36 -35.78
CA PRO A 40 -29.68 28.16 -34.70
C PRO A 40 -30.42 27.31 -33.64
N GLY A 41 -30.57 26.00 -33.88
CA GLY A 41 -31.20 25.06 -32.95
C GLY A 41 -32.73 25.04 -33.02
N GLY A 42 -33.31 25.67 -34.04
CA GLY A 42 -34.75 25.61 -34.31
C GLY A 42 -35.21 24.23 -34.80
N LEU A 43 -36.46 23.90 -34.49
CA LEU A 43 -37.13 22.65 -34.87
C LEU A 43 -38.43 22.93 -35.63
N THR A 44 -38.82 22.05 -36.53
CA THR A 44 -40.17 22.08 -37.11
C THR A 44 -41.22 21.52 -36.14
N LYS A 45 -42.51 21.66 -36.47
CA LYS A 45 -43.61 21.07 -35.68
C LYS A 45 -43.42 19.56 -35.46
N ASP A 46 -42.92 18.87 -36.49
CA ASP A 46 -42.65 17.42 -36.47
C ASP A 46 -41.25 17.07 -35.96
N GLN A 47 -40.57 18.02 -35.29
CA GLN A 47 -39.29 17.81 -34.61
C GLN A 47 -38.12 17.50 -35.56
N HIS A 48 -38.17 18.01 -36.80
CA HIS A 48 -37.02 18.00 -37.71
C HIS A 48 -36.08 19.16 -37.38
N PRO A 49 -34.75 18.91 -37.23
CA PRO A 49 -33.78 19.97 -37.04
C PRO A 49 -33.67 20.89 -38.25
N ILE A 50 -33.51 22.18 -37.98
CA ILE A 50 -33.40 23.21 -39.01
C ILE A 50 -31.95 23.65 -39.17
N LEU A 51 -31.42 23.48 -40.38
CA LEU A 51 -30.17 24.11 -40.82
C LEU A 51 -30.49 25.30 -41.71
N VAL A 52 -29.74 26.39 -41.58
CA VAL A 52 -29.93 27.60 -42.38
C VAL A 52 -28.65 27.87 -43.16
N LEU A 53 -28.78 27.95 -44.49
CA LEU A 53 -27.76 28.51 -45.37
C LEU A 53 -28.14 29.99 -45.57
N PRO A 54 -27.52 30.92 -44.84
CA PRO A 54 -27.87 32.32 -44.91
C PRO A 54 -27.50 32.90 -46.27
N ASP A 55 -27.99 34.11 -46.53
CA ASP A 55 -27.65 34.90 -47.70
C ASP A 55 -26.20 35.38 -47.64
N ASN A 56 -25.30 34.47 -48.03
CA ASN A 56 -23.86 34.63 -47.91
C ASN A 56 -23.18 34.17 -49.19
N PHE A 57 -22.58 35.12 -49.91
CA PHE A 57 -21.89 34.89 -51.18
C PHE A 57 -20.71 33.91 -51.06
N ARG A 58 -20.17 33.68 -49.85
CA ARG A 58 -19.06 32.75 -49.64
C ARG A 58 -19.46 31.28 -49.79
N PHE A 59 -20.76 30.94 -49.72
CA PHE A 59 -21.19 29.54 -49.84
C PHE A 59 -20.77 28.92 -51.18
N THR A 60 -20.86 29.69 -52.27
CA THR A 60 -20.54 29.19 -53.61
C THR A 60 -19.03 29.07 -53.83
N SER A 61 -18.22 29.78 -53.03
CA SER A 61 -16.75 29.70 -53.03
C SER A 61 -16.18 28.52 -52.25
N LEU A 62 -17.00 27.79 -51.49
CA LEU A 62 -16.55 26.57 -50.80
C LEU A 62 -16.13 25.50 -51.82
N THR A 63 -14.98 24.89 -51.56
CA THR A 63 -14.59 23.62 -52.19
C THR A 63 -15.56 22.51 -51.78
N ASP A 64 -15.59 21.43 -52.55
CA ASP A 64 -16.47 20.30 -52.29
C ASP A 64 -16.07 19.61 -50.98
N GLU A 65 -14.77 19.50 -50.69
CA GLU A 65 -14.25 18.95 -49.42
C GLU A 65 -14.60 19.82 -48.21
N GLU A 66 -14.51 21.15 -48.33
CA GLU A 66 -14.93 22.07 -47.26
C GLU A 66 -16.42 21.96 -46.99
N LEU A 67 -17.24 21.81 -48.04
CA LEU A 67 -18.68 21.64 -47.90
C LEU A 67 -19.04 20.31 -47.24
N ASP A 68 -18.43 19.21 -47.68
CA ASP A 68 -18.60 17.89 -47.06
C ASP A 68 -18.25 17.91 -45.58
N CYS A 69 -17.13 18.57 -45.23
CA CYS A 69 -16.69 18.74 -43.86
C CYS A 69 -17.72 19.51 -43.01
N LEU A 70 -18.19 20.66 -43.51
CA LEU A 70 -19.18 21.48 -42.82
C LEU A 70 -20.52 20.76 -42.64
N LEU A 71 -21.08 20.18 -43.71
CA LEU A 71 -22.37 19.49 -43.65
C LEU A 71 -22.29 18.27 -42.73
N SER A 72 -21.21 17.51 -42.80
CA SER A 72 -20.96 16.38 -41.88
C SER A 72 -20.93 16.83 -40.43
N TYR A 73 -20.22 17.92 -40.13
CA TYR A 73 -20.16 18.48 -38.79
C TYR A 73 -21.54 18.95 -38.30
N TYR A 74 -22.24 19.79 -39.07
CA TYR A 74 -23.56 20.32 -38.70
C TYR A 74 -24.63 19.23 -38.55
N CYS A 75 -24.54 18.12 -39.28
CA CYS A 75 -25.40 16.97 -39.04
C CYS A 75 -25.02 16.23 -37.74
N ARG A 76 -23.72 16.06 -37.46
CA ARG A 76 -23.22 15.31 -36.28
C ARG A 76 -23.45 15.98 -34.94
N ILE A 77 -23.51 17.31 -34.86
CA ILE A 77 -23.84 18.01 -33.61
C ILE A 77 -25.27 17.71 -33.13
N HIS A 78 -26.11 17.09 -33.97
CA HIS A 78 -27.44 16.60 -33.63
C HIS A 78 -27.38 15.16 -33.12
N THR A 79 -28.31 14.78 -32.26
CA THR A 79 -28.42 13.41 -31.72
C THR A 79 -28.70 12.41 -32.86
N PRO A 80 -28.32 11.13 -32.69
CA PRO A 80 -28.66 10.09 -33.67
C PRO A 80 -30.16 10.01 -33.98
N GLY A 81 -31.02 10.29 -32.99
CA GLY A 81 -32.47 10.33 -33.16
C GLY A 81 -32.94 11.48 -34.06
N GLU A 82 -32.34 12.67 -33.92
CA GLU A 82 -32.59 13.83 -34.78
C GLU A 82 -32.12 13.59 -36.22
N GLN A 83 -30.90 13.04 -36.38
CA GLN A 83 -30.35 12.71 -37.69
C GLN A 83 -31.24 11.71 -38.45
N LYS A 84 -31.77 10.70 -37.75
CA LYS A 84 -32.68 9.68 -38.32
C LYS A 84 -34.02 10.26 -38.79
N ARG A 85 -34.54 11.28 -38.11
CA ARG A 85 -35.78 11.98 -38.54
C ARG A 85 -35.58 12.73 -39.85
N GLY A 86 -34.36 13.18 -40.12
CA GLY A 86 -34.02 13.99 -41.28
C GLY A 86 -34.18 15.47 -41.02
N PHE A 87 -33.51 16.27 -41.85
CA PHE A 87 -33.30 17.70 -41.67
C PHE A 87 -34.23 18.53 -42.54
N VAL A 88 -34.61 19.71 -42.04
CA VAL A 88 -35.18 20.78 -42.86
C VAL A 88 -34.10 21.82 -43.11
N VAL A 89 -33.91 22.20 -44.37
CA VAL A 89 -32.86 23.14 -44.77
C VAL A 89 -33.50 24.41 -45.32
N ILE A 90 -33.19 25.56 -44.71
CA ILE A 90 -33.60 26.87 -45.23
C ILE A 90 -32.45 27.45 -46.03
N VAL A 91 -32.70 27.78 -47.29
CA VAL A 91 -31.74 28.36 -48.23
C VAL A 91 -32.16 29.79 -48.51
N ASP A 92 -31.50 30.75 -47.87
CA ASP A 92 -31.77 32.17 -48.09
C ASP A 92 -30.92 32.68 -49.27
N ARG A 93 -31.59 33.04 -50.38
CA ARG A 93 -30.97 33.51 -51.62
C ARG A 93 -31.63 34.79 -52.14
N ARG A 94 -32.27 35.56 -51.25
CA ARG A 94 -33.05 36.76 -51.61
C ARG A 94 -32.25 37.83 -52.36
N ASN A 95 -30.95 37.93 -52.11
CA ASN A 95 -30.05 38.87 -52.80
C ASN A 95 -29.13 38.21 -53.84
N ASP A 96 -29.38 36.95 -54.20
CA ASP A 96 -28.54 36.19 -55.14
C ASP A 96 -29.18 36.08 -56.55
N THR A 97 -28.66 35.23 -57.43
CA THR A 97 -29.23 34.89 -58.74
C THR A 97 -29.86 33.50 -58.74
N TRP A 98 -30.81 33.26 -59.64
CA TRP A 98 -31.39 31.91 -59.84
C TRP A 98 -30.34 30.84 -60.17
N LEU A 99 -29.24 31.21 -60.84
CA LEU A 99 -28.15 30.30 -61.16
C LEU A 99 -27.42 29.83 -59.89
N GLN A 100 -27.16 30.74 -58.95
CA GLN A 100 -26.49 30.42 -57.70
C GLN A 100 -27.42 29.68 -56.72
N ALA A 101 -28.71 30.02 -56.69
CA ALA A 101 -29.71 29.25 -55.96
C ALA A 101 -29.76 27.80 -56.48
N ARG A 102 -29.75 27.61 -57.81
CA ARG A 102 -29.67 26.29 -58.45
C ARG A 102 -28.37 25.55 -58.07
N ALA A 103 -27.22 26.22 -58.14
CA ALA A 103 -25.94 25.63 -57.78
C ALA A 103 -25.91 25.17 -56.31
N THR A 104 -26.50 25.96 -55.40
CA THR A 104 -26.65 25.60 -53.99
C THR A 104 -27.46 24.32 -53.81
N LEU A 105 -28.60 24.19 -54.49
CA LEU A 105 -29.44 22.98 -54.39
C LEU A 105 -28.74 21.74 -54.95
N MET A 106 -27.98 21.88 -56.04
CA MET A 106 -27.20 20.77 -56.61
C MET A 106 -26.09 20.33 -55.64
N LYS A 107 -25.38 21.28 -55.04
CA LYS A 107 -24.39 20.99 -54.00
C LYS A 107 -25.01 20.27 -52.80
N LEU A 108 -26.17 20.71 -52.31
CA LEU A 108 -26.89 20.00 -51.23
C LEU A 108 -27.31 18.58 -51.63
N ARG A 109 -27.75 18.37 -52.88
CA ARG A 109 -28.10 17.03 -53.37
C ARG A 109 -26.91 16.06 -53.35
N GLU A 110 -25.73 16.57 -53.70
CA GLU A 110 -24.51 15.77 -53.88
C GLU A 110 -23.78 15.53 -52.57
N HIS A 111 -23.77 16.50 -51.67
CA HIS A 111 -22.90 16.51 -50.48
C HIS A 111 -23.63 16.35 -49.14
N PHE A 112 -24.97 16.45 -49.08
CA PHE A 112 -25.66 16.39 -47.78
C PHE A 112 -25.66 14.96 -47.21
N PRO A 113 -25.05 14.73 -46.04
CA PRO A 113 -24.71 13.38 -45.56
C PRO A 113 -25.88 12.66 -44.87
N SER A 114 -27.07 13.27 -44.84
CA SER A 114 -28.23 12.79 -44.08
C SER A 114 -29.52 12.96 -44.87
N ARG A 115 -30.62 12.40 -44.39
CA ARG A 115 -31.93 12.59 -45.02
C ARG A 115 -32.33 14.07 -44.96
N ILE A 116 -32.65 14.66 -46.10
CA ILE A 116 -33.33 15.96 -46.18
C ILE A 116 -34.84 15.70 -46.30
N GLU A 117 -35.60 16.21 -45.33
CA GLU A 117 -37.07 16.11 -45.34
C GLU A 117 -37.70 17.19 -46.22
N MET A 118 -37.20 18.43 -46.14
CA MET A 118 -37.70 19.55 -46.91
C MET A 118 -36.63 20.63 -47.04
N ILE A 119 -36.56 21.28 -48.20
CA ILE A 119 -35.77 22.49 -48.42
C ILE A 119 -36.72 23.65 -48.65
N TYR A 120 -36.61 24.70 -47.85
CA TYR A 120 -37.28 25.97 -48.08
C TYR A 120 -36.30 26.94 -48.73
N CYS A 121 -36.52 27.31 -49.99
CA CYS A 121 -35.66 28.27 -50.68
C CYS A 121 -36.34 29.64 -50.77
N ILE A 122 -35.76 30.65 -50.12
CA ILE A 122 -36.21 32.04 -50.23
C ILE A 122 -35.70 32.58 -51.57
N GLU A 123 -36.64 32.93 -52.44
CA GLU A 123 -36.37 33.24 -53.83
C GLU A 123 -35.59 34.55 -54.00
N PRO A 124 -34.70 34.63 -55.01
CA PRO A 124 -34.09 35.88 -55.45
C PRO A 124 -35.13 36.96 -55.81
N ASN A 125 -35.00 38.16 -55.23
CA ASN A 125 -36.03 39.22 -55.28
C ASN A 125 -35.88 40.28 -56.40
N GLY A 126 -35.02 40.06 -57.39
CA GLY A 126 -34.74 41.00 -58.48
C GLY A 126 -35.82 41.10 -59.58
N ILE A 127 -36.01 42.29 -60.16
CA ILE A 127 -37.01 42.55 -61.23
C ILE A 127 -36.78 41.65 -62.46
N ILE A 128 -35.52 41.43 -62.86
CA ILE A 128 -35.15 40.52 -63.96
C ILE A 128 -35.38 39.05 -63.55
N GLN A 129 -35.16 38.72 -62.28
CA GLN A 129 -35.27 37.36 -61.75
C GLN A 129 -36.72 36.85 -61.71
N LYS A 130 -37.71 37.74 -61.55
CA LYS A 130 -39.15 37.39 -61.57
C LYS A 130 -39.63 36.85 -62.93
N THR A 131 -39.02 37.28 -64.04
CA THR A 131 -39.37 36.82 -65.40
C THR A 131 -38.69 35.50 -65.76
N PHE A 132 -37.44 35.27 -65.31
CA PHE A 132 -36.68 34.05 -65.61
C PHE A 132 -36.91 32.90 -64.61
N GLY A 133 -37.46 33.16 -63.43
CA GLY A 133 -37.65 32.16 -62.37
C GLY A 133 -38.61 31.01 -62.73
N ALA A 134 -39.60 31.25 -63.59
CA ALA A 134 -40.59 30.22 -63.98
C ALA A 134 -39.95 29.00 -64.66
N GLY A 135 -38.93 29.21 -65.50
CA GLY A 135 -38.20 28.14 -66.16
C GLY A 135 -37.28 27.35 -65.22
N PHE A 136 -36.76 27.98 -64.15
CA PHE A 136 -35.93 27.31 -63.14
C PHE A 136 -36.76 26.47 -62.17
N LYS A 137 -38.00 26.89 -61.85
CA LYS A 137 -38.93 26.17 -60.98
C LYS A 137 -39.55 24.94 -61.62
N GLN A 138 -39.70 24.91 -62.95
CA GLN A 138 -40.26 23.79 -63.71
C GLN A 138 -39.27 22.62 -63.92
N VAL A 139 -37.99 22.78 -63.61
CA VAL A 139 -37.01 21.70 -63.75
C VAL A 139 -37.17 20.71 -62.60
N ASN A 140 -37.92 19.62 -62.82
CA ASN A 140 -38.01 18.42 -61.99
C ASN A 140 -36.67 17.67 -61.77
N GLY A 141 -35.52 18.31 -62.02
CA GLY A 141 -34.20 17.68 -62.07
C GLY A 141 -33.42 17.67 -60.76
N TYR A 142 -33.98 18.21 -59.69
CA TYR A 142 -33.30 18.29 -58.39
C TYR A 142 -33.38 16.99 -57.59
N ASN A 143 -34.43 16.17 -57.78
CA ASN A 143 -34.74 15.02 -56.91
C ASN A 143 -34.67 15.34 -55.40
N LEU A 144 -34.97 16.59 -55.04
CA LEU A 144 -35.01 17.11 -53.68
C LEU A 144 -36.42 17.65 -53.39
N PRO A 145 -36.92 17.49 -52.14
CA PRO A 145 -38.18 18.10 -51.73
C PRO A 145 -37.97 19.61 -51.50
N VAL A 146 -38.21 20.44 -52.52
CA VAL A 146 -37.98 21.89 -52.47
C VAL A 146 -39.30 22.66 -52.51
N LYS A 147 -39.51 23.57 -51.55
CA LYS A 147 -40.56 24.59 -51.56
C LYS A 147 -39.93 25.97 -51.68
N PHE A 148 -40.31 26.71 -52.72
CA PHE A 148 -39.87 28.10 -52.89
C PHE A 148 -40.85 29.06 -52.21
N VAL A 149 -40.31 30.10 -51.56
CA VAL A 149 -41.05 31.16 -50.87
C VAL A 149 -40.51 32.53 -51.25
N GLN A 150 -41.36 33.56 -51.34
CA GLN A 150 -40.91 34.88 -51.79
C GLN A 150 -40.33 35.71 -50.65
N LYS A 151 -40.83 35.50 -49.44
CA LYS A 151 -40.41 36.24 -48.25
C LYS A 151 -40.22 35.30 -47.05
N PRO A 152 -39.37 35.67 -46.08
CA PRO A 152 -39.17 34.87 -44.88
C PRO A 152 -40.46 34.57 -44.11
N GLU A 153 -41.45 35.47 -44.12
CA GLU A 153 -42.70 35.28 -43.38
C GLU A 153 -43.49 34.04 -43.86
N GLU A 154 -43.37 33.67 -45.14
CA GLU A 154 -44.01 32.48 -45.74
C GLU A 154 -43.38 31.16 -45.25
N LEU A 155 -42.22 31.19 -44.58
CA LEU A 155 -41.65 30.01 -43.89
C LEU A 155 -42.61 29.51 -42.80
N CYS A 156 -43.27 30.44 -42.11
CA CYS A 156 -44.22 30.17 -41.03
C CYS A 156 -45.57 29.62 -41.55
N ASP A 157 -45.93 29.93 -42.80
CA ASP A 157 -47.11 29.36 -43.47
C ASP A 157 -46.93 27.87 -43.78
N GLY A 158 -45.71 27.34 -43.59
CA GLY A 158 -45.37 25.93 -43.66
C GLY A 158 -45.39 25.21 -42.30
N PHE A 159 -44.46 24.25 -42.17
CA PHE A 159 -44.32 23.40 -40.98
C PHE A 159 -43.34 23.96 -39.92
N ILE A 160 -42.81 25.17 -40.13
CA ILE A 160 -41.82 25.80 -39.24
C ILE A 160 -42.53 26.80 -38.30
N PRO A 161 -42.49 26.61 -36.97
CA PRO A 161 -43.01 27.58 -36.03
C PRO A 161 -42.21 28.89 -36.04
N HIS A 162 -42.89 30.03 -35.84
CA HIS A 162 -42.26 31.36 -35.86
C HIS A 162 -41.17 31.53 -34.80
N ASP A 163 -41.37 30.97 -33.60
CA ASP A 163 -40.42 30.99 -32.49
C ASP A 163 -39.19 30.10 -32.69
N GLN A 164 -39.16 29.33 -33.78
CA GLN A 164 -38.06 28.44 -34.16
C GLN A 164 -37.19 29.04 -35.28
N LEU A 165 -37.43 30.29 -35.66
CA LEU A 165 -36.68 31.02 -36.68
C LEU A 165 -35.82 32.13 -36.06
N PRO A 166 -34.59 32.36 -36.56
CA PRO A 166 -33.75 33.48 -36.12
C PRO A 166 -34.25 34.85 -36.63
N PRO A 167 -33.81 35.97 -36.04
CA PRO A 167 -34.18 37.33 -36.46
C PRO A 167 -33.90 37.63 -37.93
N THR A 168 -32.86 37.04 -38.51
CA THR A 168 -32.53 37.16 -39.94
C THR A 168 -33.61 36.59 -40.86
N LEU A 169 -34.44 35.69 -40.34
CA LEU A 169 -35.58 35.06 -41.00
C LEU A 169 -36.94 35.52 -40.40
N GLY A 170 -36.94 36.58 -39.59
CA GLY A 170 -38.15 37.19 -39.05
C GLY A 170 -38.68 36.59 -37.75
N GLY A 171 -37.98 35.62 -37.14
CA GLY A 171 -38.39 35.03 -35.86
C GLY A 171 -37.61 35.56 -34.64
N PRO A 172 -37.97 35.15 -33.41
CA PRO A 172 -37.38 35.62 -32.16
C PRO A 172 -36.27 34.70 -31.60
N LEU A 173 -35.89 33.61 -32.29
CA LEU A 173 -34.89 32.65 -31.82
C LEU A 173 -33.49 33.28 -31.84
N LEU A 174 -32.88 33.50 -30.68
CA LEU A 174 -31.65 34.27 -30.60
C LEU A 174 -30.47 33.44 -31.11
N TYR A 175 -29.75 33.97 -32.10
CA TYR A 175 -28.57 33.33 -32.68
C TYR A 175 -27.51 34.37 -33.03
N ASP A 176 -26.29 34.17 -32.51
CA ASP A 176 -25.08 34.89 -32.90
C ASP A 176 -24.05 33.84 -33.34
N HIS A 177 -23.70 33.86 -34.61
CA HIS A 177 -22.85 32.83 -35.20
C HIS A 177 -21.43 32.82 -34.61
N ARG A 178 -20.89 33.99 -34.27
CA ARG A 178 -19.55 34.10 -33.69
C ARG A 178 -19.53 33.49 -32.29
N ILE A 179 -20.48 33.88 -31.44
CA ILE A 179 -20.60 33.34 -30.08
C ILE A 179 -20.88 31.82 -30.14
N TRP A 180 -21.72 31.38 -31.08
CA TRP A 180 -21.96 29.96 -31.31
C TRP A 180 -20.66 29.21 -31.63
N CYS A 181 -19.84 29.71 -32.56
CA CYS A 181 -18.55 29.12 -32.91
C CYS A 181 -17.60 29.06 -31.70
N GLU A 182 -17.46 30.18 -30.97
CA GLU A 182 -16.60 30.29 -29.79
C GLU A 182 -16.99 29.24 -28.73
N HIS A 183 -18.29 29.12 -28.41
CA HIS A 183 -18.79 28.13 -27.48
C HIS A 183 -18.56 26.70 -27.97
N ARG A 184 -18.84 26.39 -29.24
CA ARG A 184 -18.66 25.04 -29.79
C ARG A 184 -17.21 24.58 -29.70
N VAL A 185 -16.27 25.40 -30.14
CA VAL A 185 -14.83 25.08 -30.07
C VAL A 185 -14.38 24.87 -28.62
N ALA A 186 -14.83 25.71 -27.69
CA ALA A 186 -14.47 25.57 -26.28
C ALA A 186 -15.06 24.31 -25.64
N VAL A 187 -16.32 23.98 -25.94
CA VAL A 187 -17.02 22.79 -25.41
C VAL A 187 -16.43 21.50 -25.95
N GLU A 188 -16.19 21.41 -27.26
CA GLU A 188 -15.58 20.22 -27.87
C GLU A 188 -14.15 20.00 -27.40
N LYS A 189 -13.38 21.08 -27.22
CA LYS A 189 -12.05 20.99 -26.61
C LYS A 189 -12.12 20.47 -25.17
N TYR A 190 -13.12 20.92 -24.40
CA TYR A 190 -13.31 20.43 -23.04
C TYR A 190 -13.70 18.95 -23.01
N GLU A 191 -14.63 18.53 -23.88
CA GLU A 191 -15.03 17.14 -24.05
C GLU A 191 -13.83 16.24 -24.42
N MET A 192 -13.01 16.66 -25.39
CA MET A 192 -11.78 15.97 -25.77
C MET A 192 -10.82 15.82 -24.59
N ASN A 193 -10.52 16.92 -23.89
CA ASN A 193 -9.64 16.88 -22.72
C ASN A 193 -10.18 15.95 -21.61
N THR A 194 -11.51 15.90 -21.44
CA THR A 194 -12.15 14.97 -20.50
C THR A 194 -11.92 13.51 -20.91
N CYS A 195 -12.06 13.17 -22.20
CA CYS A 195 -11.77 11.83 -22.71
C CYS A 195 -10.28 11.47 -22.58
N GLU A 196 -9.38 12.40 -22.88
CA GLU A 196 -7.93 12.19 -22.72
C GLU A 196 -7.55 11.89 -21.26
N LEU A 197 -8.12 12.63 -20.32
CA LEU A 197 -7.85 12.43 -18.89
C LEU A 197 -8.43 11.12 -18.35
N ASP A 198 -9.59 10.68 -18.86
CA ASP A 198 -10.18 9.38 -18.56
C ASP A 198 -9.26 8.23 -19.03
N ALA A 199 -8.79 8.33 -20.28
CA ALA A 199 -7.85 7.37 -20.86
C ALA A 199 -6.50 7.36 -20.12
N GLU A 200 -5.94 8.52 -19.78
CA GLU A 200 -4.69 8.63 -19.01
C GLU A 200 -4.83 8.01 -17.61
N SER A 201 -5.93 8.27 -16.92
CA SER A 201 -6.21 7.66 -15.61
C SER A 201 -6.25 6.13 -15.70
N THR A 202 -6.88 5.60 -16.75
CA THR A 202 -6.94 4.16 -17.01
C THR A 202 -5.55 3.57 -17.27
N ASP A 203 -4.74 4.20 -18.13
CA ASP A 203 -3.37 3.75 -18.41
C ASP A 203 -2.48 3.77 -17.16
N VAL A 204 -2.59 4.80 -16.32
CA VAL A 204 -1.86 4.88 -15.05
C VAL A 204 -2.29 3.76 -14.09
N MET A 205 -3.59 3.49 -13.95
CA MET A 205 -4.08 2.39 -13.12
C MET A 205 -3.57 1.04 -13.60
N ASP A 206 -3.59 0.80 -14.91
CA ASP A 206 -3.10 -0.45 -15.50
C ASP A 206 -1.59 -0.60 -15.34
N LYS A 207 -0.82 0.48 -15.54
CA LYS A 207 0.61 0.49 -15.27
C LYS A 207 0.89 0.16 -13.81
N MET A 208 0.19 0.79 -12.86
CA MET A 208 0.34 0.52 -11.42
C MET A 208 0.00 -0.93 -11.07
N ARG A 209 -1.09 -1.47 -11.64
CA ARG A 209 -1.53 -2.85 -11.43
C ARG A 209 -0.53 -3.87 -11.94
N ASN A 210 0.07 -3.60 -13.10
CA ASN A 210 1.02 -4.49 -13.77
C ASN A 210 2.47 -4.29 -13.33
N THR A 211 2.73 -3.35 -12.41
CA THR A 211 4.07 -3.15 -11.86
C THR A 211 4.34 -4.21 -10.78
N ASP A 212 5.37 -5.02 -10.99
CA ASP A 212 5.80 -6.01 -10.02
C ASP A 212 6.29 -5.35 -8.73
N LEU A 213 6.01 -6.01 -7.60
CA LEU A 213 6.46 -5.55 -6.29
C LEU A 213 7.98 -5.75 -6.15
N PRO A 214 8.76 -4.71 -5.80
CA PRO A 214 10.22 -4.83 -5.69
C PRO A 214 10.66 -5.77 -4.58
N ASN A 215 11.90 -6.25 -4.68
CA ASN A 215 12.51 -7.13 -3.68
C ASN A 215 13.35 -6.38 -2.64
N GLU A 216 13.80 -5.17 -2.96
CA GLU A 216 14.62 -4.36 -2.05
C GLU A 216 13.80 -3.28 -1.34
N THR A 217 14.29 -2.84 -0.16
CA THR A 217 13.58 -1.83 0.66
C THR A 217 13.58 -0.46 -0.02
N ASP A 218 14.74 -0.02 -0.53
CA ASP A 218 14.88 1.28 -1.17
C ASP A 218 14.07 1.36 -2.48
N GLU A 219 14.08 0.30 -3.29
CA GLU A 219 13.28 0.21 -4.50
C GLU A 219 11.77 0.25 -4.21
N THR A 220 11.33 -0.43 -3.14
CA THR A 220 9.94 -0.36 -2.68
C THR A 220 9.56 1.05 -2.23
N ASP A 221 10.44 1.72 -1.49
CA ASP A 221 10.22 3.09 -1.00
C ASP A 221 10.14 4.10 -2.15
N GLU A 222 11.00 3.98 -3.16
CA GLU A 222 10.94 4.81 -4.37
C GLU A 222 9.67 4.53 -5.18
N LEU A 223 9.29 3.27 -5.39
CA LEU A 223 8.06 2.92 -6.09
C LEU A 223 6.82 3.54 -5.43
N ILE A 224 6.74 3.50 -4.09
CA ILE A 224 5.63 4.12 -3.35
C ILE A 224 5.60 5.63 -3.59
N LYS A 225 6.76 6.31 -3.55
CA LYS A 225 6.86 7.75 -3.78
C LYS A 225 6.43 8.10 -5.21
N GLU A 226 6.93 7.39 -6.21
CA GLU A 226 6.58 7.59 -7.62
C GLU A 226 5.07 7.45 -7.84
N GLN A 227 4.46 6.39 -7.32
CA GLN A 227 3.03 6.16 -7.49
C GLN A 227 2.17 7.17 -6.71
N LEU A 228 2.64 7.66 -5.55
CA LEU A 228 1.99 8.77 -4.83
C LEU A 228 2.03 10.08 -5.63
N VAL A 229 3.14 10.37 -6.34
CA VAL A 229 3.23 11.54 -7.22
C VAL A 229 2.25 11.40 -8.37
N LEU A 230 2.20 10.24 -9.05
CA LEU A 230 1.24 9.98 -10.13
C LEU A 230 -0.21 10.13 -9.67
N ARG A 231 -0.55 9.57 -8.51
CA ARG A 231 -1.86 9.77 -7.89
C ARG A 231 -2.18 11.26 -7.72
N ASN A 232 -1.27 12.02 -7.10
CA ASN A 232 -1.54 13.42 -6.81
C ASN A 232 -1.67 14.25 -8.10
N HIS A 233 -0.89 13.91 -9.13
CA HIS A 233 -1.02 14.51 -10.46
C HIS A 233 -2.42 14.30 -11.03
N LEU A 234 -2.89 13.05 -11.12
CA LEU A 234 -4.23 12.73 -11.61
C LEU A 234 -5.34 13.41 -10.79
N LYS A 235 -5.27 13.38 -9.46
CA LYS A 235 -6.28 14.06 -8.61
C LYS A 235 -6.31 15.56 -8.86
N ASN A 236 -5.16 16.18 -9.09
CA ASN A 236 -5.08 17.60 -9.42
C ASN A 236 -5.67 17.88 -10.80
N ASP A 237 -5.34 17.08 -11.81
CA ASP A 237 -5.83 17.27 -13.18
C ASP A 237 -7.34 17.10 -13.29
N VAL A 238 -7.92 16.11 -12.60
CA VAL A 238 -9.38 15.96 -12.50
C VAL A 238 -10.01 17.19 -11.87
N ASN A 239 -9.48 17.66 -10.74
CA ASN A 239 -10.00 18.84 -10.05
C ASN A 239 -9.91 20.10 -10.92
N GLU A 240 -8.78 20.31 -11.60
CA GLU A 240 -8.62 21.41 -12.56
C GLU A 240 -9.55 21.24 -13.77
N GLY A 241 -9.79 20.02 -14.24
CA GLY A 241 -10.79 19.70 -15.24
C GLY A 241 -12.20 20.15 -14.81
N ILE A 242 -12.64 19.77 -13.61
CA ILE A 242 -13.93 20.17 -13.05
C ILE A 242 -14.02 21.70 -12.90
N LYS A 243 -12.96 22.38 -12.44
CA LYS A 243 -12.93 23.85 -12.36
C LYS A 243 -13.09 24.51 -13.74
N ARG A 244 -12.39 24.00 -14.76
CA ARG A 244 -12.53 24.46 -16.15
C ARG A 244 -13.95 24.24 -16.66
N GLY A 245 -14.57 23.10 -16.36
CA GLY A 245 -15.96 22.81 -16.69
C GLY A 245 -16.94 23.84 -16.10
N ASN A 246 -16.79 24.16 -14.80
CA ASN A 246 -17.62 25.18 -14.15
C ASN A 246 -17.44 26.56 -14.80
N ALA A 247 -16.19 27.00 -15.03
CA ALA A 247 -15.92 28.29 -15.67
C ALA A 247 -16.48 28.35 -17.10
N LEU A 248 -16.38 27.25 -17.86
CA LEU A 248 -16.95 27.16 -19.20
C LEU A 248 -18.49 27.19 -19.16
N GLN A 249 -19.11 26.52 -18.20
CA GLN A 249 -20.56 26.56 -18.01
C GLN A 249 -21.04 28.00 -17.73
N ASP A 250 -20.34 28.73 -16.86
CA ASP A 250 -20.64 30.13 -16.55
C ASP A 250 -20.52 31.02 -17.80
N CYS A 251 -19.48 30.80 -18.63
CA CYS A 251 -19.30 31.49 -19.90
C CYS A 251 -20.47 31.24 -20.87
N VAL A 252 -20.90 29.98 -21.03
CA VAL A 252 -21.99 29.63 -21.95
C VAL A 252 -23.34 30.19 -21.46
N LEU A 253 -23.55 30.23 -20.14
CA LEU A 253 -24.74 30.82 -19.51
C LEU A 253 -24.81 32.35 -19.66
N GLN A 254 -23.66 33.03 -19.76
CA GLN A 254 -23.62 34.49 -19.96
C GLN A 254 -24.04 34.87 -21.38
N TYR A 255 -25.16 35.57 -21.53
CA TYR A 255 -25.63 36.07 -22.82
C TYR A 255 -25.25 37.53 -23.08
N ASP A 256 -25.37 38.39 -22.07
CA ASP A 256 -24.96 39.79 -22.10
C ASP A 256 -24.63 40.25 -20.67
N SER A 257 -23.56 41.03 -20.54
CA SER A 257 -23.17 41.74 -19.31
C SER A 257 -24.31 42.56 -18.66
N ALA A 258 -25.31 42.98 -19.43
CA ALA A 258 -26.48 43.72 -18.94
C ALA A 258 -27.70 42.85 -18.63
N HIS A 259 -27.77 41.60 -19.14
CA HIS A 259 -28.95 40.72 -19.02
C HIS A 259 -28.55 39.31 -18.59
N PRO A 260 -28.36 39.06 -17.29
CA PRO A 260 -27.83 37.80 -16.77
C PRO A 260 -28.79 36.61 -16.87
N VAL A 261 -30.08 36.84 -17.13
CA VAL A 261 -31.09 35.78 -17.26
C VAL A 261 -31.68 35.84 -18.65
N VAL A 262 -31.25 34.94 -19.53
CA VAL A 262 -31.90 34.73 -20.82
C VAL A 262 -32.76 33.50 -20.76
N ASN A 263 -33.97 33.59 -21.32
CA ASN A 263 -34.81 32.42 -21.47
C ASN A 263 -34.08 31.44 -22.40
N LEU A 264 -33.53 30.36 -21.82
CA LEU A 264 -32.79 29.33 -22.55
C LEU A 264 -33.68 28.61 -23.59
N GLU A 265 -35.01 28.70 -23.48
CA GLU A 265 -35.93 28.24 -24.54
C GLU A 265 -35.74 29.00 -25.86
N ARG A 266 -35.22 30.23 -25.81
CA ARG A 266 -34.88 31.03 -27.00
C ARG A 266 -33.46 30.82 -27.51
N ILE A 267 -32.66 29.96 -26.85
CA ILE A 267 -31.27 29.63 -27.23
C ILE A 267 -30.99 28.13 -27.01
N PRO A 268 -31.65 27.24 -27.76
CA PRO A 268 -31.57 25.80 -27.57
C PRO A 268 -30.16 25.22 -27.76
N ASP A 269 -29.30 25.82 -28.58
CA ASP A 269 -27.92 25.40 -28.78
C ASP A 269 -27.06 25.53 -27.51
N ARG A 270 -27.25 26.61 -26.74
CA ARG A 270 -26.53 26.81 -25.47
C ARG A 270 -26.94 25.79 -24.42
N MET A 271 -28.23 25.46 -24.36
CA MET A 271 -28.71 24.39 -23.45
C MET A 271 -28.02 23.07 -23.76
N ARG A 272 -27.88 22.72 -25.05
CA ARG A 272 -27.15 21.51 -25.46
C ARG A 272 -25.70 21.53 -24.99
N ASN A 273 -25.00 22.64 -25.18
CA ASN A 273 -23.62 22.80 -24.70
C ASN A 273 -23.52 22.66 -23.16
N ILE A 274 -24.46 23.25 -22.40
CA ILE A 274 -24.49 23.13 -20.93
C ILE A 274 -24.67 21.67 -20.50
N LEU A 275 -25.55 20.92 -21.16
CA LEU A 275 -25.74 19.49 -20.87
C LEU A 275 -24.48 18.68 -21.12
N LEU A 276 -23.79 18.92 -22.24
CA LEU A 276 -22.51 18.25 -22.56
C LEU A 276 -21.41 18.59 -21.55
N ILE A 277 -21.28 19.86 -21.14
CA ILE A 277 -20.30 20.28 -20.12
C ILE A 277 -20.56 19.54 -18.79
N ARG A 278 -21.84 19.45 -18.38
CA ARG A 278 -22.23 18.74 -17.15
C ARG A 278 -21.94 17.24 -17.23
N GLU A 279 -22.24 16.62 -18.37
CA GLU A 279 -21.90 15.22 -18.60
C GLU A 279 -20.38 14.97 -18.51
N CYS A 280 -19.57 15.86 -19.07
CA CYS A 280 -18.11 15.76 -18.96
C CYS A 280 -17.63 15.93 -17.51
N MET A 281 -18.20 16.86 -16.74
CA MET A 281 -17.87 17.00 -15.31
C MET A 281 -18.28 15.77 -14.48
N GLU A 282 -19.42 15.14 -14.80
CA GLU A 282 -19.84 13.88 -14.18
C GLU A 282 -18.86 12.76 -14.53
N ARG A 283 -18.42 12.67 -15.79
CA ARG A 283 -17.40 11.72 -16.24
C ARG A 283 -16.09 11.89 -15.46
N LEU A 284 -15.59 13.12 -15.32
CA LEU A 284 -14.39 13.39 -14.49
C LEU A 284 -14.58 12.98 -13.02
N SER A 285 -15.77 13.21 -12.45
CA SER A 285 -16.07 12.78 -11.08
C SER A 285 -16.08 11.25 -10.96
N GLN A 286 -16.54 10.56 -12.01
CA GLN A 286 -16.51 9.10 -12.09
C GLN A 286 -15.09 8.56 -12.26
N VAL A 287 -14.22 9.23 -13.02
CA VAL A 287 -12.78 8.93 -13.14
C VAL A 287 -12.11 8.98 -11.77
N GLU A 288 -12.34 10.05 -10.98
CA GLU A 288 -11.81 10.16 -9.62
C GLU A 288 -12.24 9.00 -8.74
N LYS A 289 -13.53 8.66 -8.79
CA LYS A 289 -14.11 7.58 -7.98
C LYS A 289 -13.53 6.22 -8.35
N GLN A 290 -13.35 5.95 -9.65
CA GLN A 290 -12.72 4.70 -10.11
C GLN A 290 -11.27 4.61 -9.63
N PHE A 291 -10.51 5.70 -9.76
CA PHE A 291 -9.14 5.76 -9.27
C PHE A 291 -9.05 5.56 -7.76
N ASP A 292 -9.90 6.24 -6.97
CA ASP A 292 -9.91 6.11 -5.51
C ASP A 292 -10.27 4.69 -5.06
N ASN A 293 -11.21 4.03 -5.74
CA ASN A 293 -11.54 2.63 -5.46
C ASN A 293 -10.33 1.71 -5.70
N PHE A 294 -9.68 1.83 -6.87
CA PHE A 294 -8.45 1.10 -7.18
C PHE A 294 -7.36 1.37 -6.13
N TRP A 295 -7.12 2.65 -5.82
CA TRP A 295 -6.08 3.07 -4.89
C TRP A 295 -6.30 2.53 -3.48
N SER A 296 -7.56 2.43 -3.04
CA SER A 296 -7.92 1.92 -1.71
C SER A 296 -7.50 0.46 -1.48
N GLU A 297 -7.37 -0.33 -2.55
CA GLU A 297 -6.91 -1.72 -2.52
C GLU A 297 -5.41 -1.83 -2.84
N HIS A 298 -4.94 -1.04 -3.80
CA HIS A 298 -3.56 -1.06 -4.28
C HIS A 298 -2.55 -0.52 -3.26
N TYR A 299 -2.83 0.64 -2.66
CA TYR A 299 -1.88 1.29 -1.74
C TYR A 299 -1.57 0.47 -0.47
N PRO A 300 -2.55 -0.17 0.20
CA PRO A 300 -2.25 -1.10 1.29
C PRO A 300 -1.32 -2.25 0.89
N THR A 301 -1.41 -2.74 -0.35
CA THR A 301 -0.55 -3.81 -0.86
C THR A 301 0.90 -3.34 -0.98
N LEU A 302 1.14 -2.11 -1.45
CA LEU A 302 2.48 -1.51 -1.46
C LEU A 302 3.06 -1.35 -0.05
N LEU A 303 2.23 -0.90 0.91
CA LEU A 303 2.65 -0.79 2.30
C LEU A 303 2.95 -2.16 2.94
N GLN A 304 2.19 -3.20 2.58
CA GLN A 304 2.49 -4.57 2.96
C GLN A 304 3.83 -5.03 2.36
N CYS A 305 4.12 -4.69 1.11
CA CYS A 305 5.40 -4.99 0.48
C CYS A 305 6.56 -4.36 1.26
N GLN A 306 6.46 -3.06 1.58
CA GLN A 306 7.46 -2.35 2.38
C GLN A 306 7.66 -3.01 3.76
N GLN A 307 6.58 -3.40 4.42
CA GLN A 307 6.64 -4.08 5.72
C GLN A 307 7.32 -5.45 5.62
N LEU A 308 7.02 -6.21 4.56
CA LEU A 308 7.68 -7.48 4.27
C LEU A 308 9.18 -7.28 4.08
N ARG A 309 9.62 -6.31 3.27
CA ARG A 309 11.06 -6.09 3.02
C ARG A 309 11.80 -5.72 4.30
N LYS A 310 11.21 -4.86 5.14
CA LYS A 310 11.76 -4.53 6.47
C LYS A 310 11.88 -5.76 7.37
N PHE A 311 10.89 -6.65 7.37
CA PHE A 311 10.95 -7.90 8.11
C PHE A 311 12.04 -8.83 7.57
N GLU A 312 12.13 -8.99 6.25
CA GLU A 312 13.07 -9.89 5.60
C GLU A 312 14.52 -9.45 5.79
N VAL A 313 14.81 -8.14 5.69
CA VAL A 313 16.13 -7.57 5.99
C VAL A 313 16.53 -7.88 7.43
N LYS A 314 15.67 -7.54 8.41
CA LYS A 314 15.96 -7.80 9.82
C LYS A 314 16.17 -9.27 10.12
N PHE A 315 15.33 -10.13 9.54
CA PHE A 315 15.45 -11.58 9.69
C PHE A 315 16.77 -12.07 9.11
N ARG A 316 17.08 -11.71 7.87
CA ARG A 316 18.31 -12.12 7.16
C ARG A 316 19.57 -11.68 7.89
N ASP A 317 19.56 -10.48 8.47
CA ASP A 317 20.73 -9.91 9.12
C ASP A 317 20.95 -10.53 10.52
N LEU A 318 19.89 -10.88 11.25
CA LEU A 318 19.99 -11.47 12.60
C LEU A 318 20.15 -13.01 12.58
N TRP A 319 19.51 -13.69 11.63
CA TRP A 319 19.38 -15.14 11.61
C TRP A 319 20.73 -15.90 11.63
N PRO A 320 21.73 -15.57 10.79
CA PRO A 320 23.03 -16.25 10.83
C PRO A 320 23.73 -16.11 12.19
N THR A 321 23.65 -14.92 12.80
CA THR A 321 24.25 -14.63 14.10
C THR A 321 23.64 -15.49 15.20
N LEU A 322 22.30 -15.64 15.21
CA LEU A 322 21.61 -16.53 16.16
C LEU A 322 22.05 -17.99 15.97
N GLN A 323 22.13 -18.46 14.72
CA GLN A 323 22.55 -19.83 14.42
C GLN A 323 24.01 -20.09 14.85
N ASP A 324 24.91 -19.15 14.59
CA ASP A 324 26.31 -19.28 14.97
C ASP A 324 26.50 -19.23 16.49
N ARG A 325 25.72 -18.39 17.20
CA ARG A 325 25.70 -18.39 18.67
C ARG A 325 25.11 -19.67 19.25
N LEU A 326 24.10 -20.26 18.63
CA LEU A 326 23.61 -21.58 19.04
C LEU A 326 24.69 -22.66 18.87
N LYS A 327 25.43 -22.66 17.75
CA LYS A 327 26.56 -23.58 17.54
C LYS A 327 27.66 -23.39 18.58
N ALA A 328 28.03 -22.13 18.86
CA ALA A 328 29.02 -21.80 19.88
C ALA A 328 28.57 -22.27 21.26
N LEU A 329 27.30 -22.00 21.64
CA LEU A 329 26.72 -22.45 22.89
C LEU A 329 26.74 -23.98 23.03
N ASN A 330 26.41 -24.71 21.96
CA ASN A 330 26.48 -26.17 21.96
C ASN A 330 27.91 -26.67 22.21
N LEU A 331 28.88 -26.12 21.47
CA LEU A 331 30.30 -26.48 21.61
C LEU A 331 30.81 -26.20 23.03
N VAL A 332 30.48 -25.04 23.60
CA VAL A 332 30.93 -24.68 24.94
C VAL A 332 30.23 -25.54 26.00
N SER A 333 28.92 -25.80 25.86
CA SER A 333 28.15 -26.66 26.78
C SER A 333 28.69 -28.10 26.84
N GLU A 334 29.13 -28.65 25.70
CA GLU A 334 29.84 -29.93 25.61
C GLU A 334 31.18 -29.86 26.37
N LYS A 335 32.01 -28.87 26.08
CA LYS A 335 33.33 -28.71 26.72
C LYS A 335 33.29 -28.49 28.24
N ILE A 336 32.25 -27.84 28.79
CA ILE A 336 32.05 -27.76 30.26
C ILE A 336 31.97 -29.17 30.87
N GLY A 337 31.56 -30.18 30.09
CA GLY A 337 31.56 -31.58 30.51
C GLY A 337 32.95 -32.19 30.68
N ASP A 338 34.00 -31.66 30.05
CA ASP A 338 35.27 -32.38 29.86
C ASP A 338 36.45 -31.82 30.68
N ALA A 339 36.51 -30.50 30.94
CA ALA A 339 37.67 -29.90 31.62
C ALA A 339 37.29 -28.68 32.50
N VAL A 340 37.94 -28.57 33.67
CA VAL A 340 37.70 -27.48 34.63
C VAL A 340 38.22 -26.12 34.15
N ASP A 341 39.25 -26.10 33.29
CA ASP A 341 39.84 -24.85 32.77
C ASP A 341 38.85 -23.98 31.97
N LEU A 342 37.84 -24.59 31.34
CA LEU A 342 36.84 -23.85 30.56
C LEU A 342 35.78 -23.15 31.44
N VAL A 343 35.55 -23.66 32.65
CA VAL A 343 34.65 -23.06 33.67
C VAL A 343 35.11 -21.65 34.07
N ARG A 344 36.39 -21.36 33.84
CA ARG A 344 37.08 -20.09 34.11
C ARG A 344 37.30 -19.23 32.86
N SER A 345 36.86 -19.66 31.68
CA SER A 345 37.14 -18.94 30.43
C SER A 345 36.17 -17.77 30.19
N ASP A 346 36.70 -16.67 29.67
CA ASP A 346 35.91 -15.50 29.24
C ASP A 346 35.03 -15.84 28.01
N GLU A 347 35.44 -16.83 27.21
CA GLU A 347 34.73 -17.27 25.98
C GLU A 347 33.27 -17.70 26.22
N LEU A 348 32.99 -18.34 27.36
CA LEU A 348 31.62 -18.76 27.71
C LEU A 348 30.76 -17.57 28.14
N THR A 349 31.35 -16.65 28.91
CA THR A 349 30.67 -15.43 29.35
C THR A 349 30.32 -14.57 28.14
N ASP A 350 31.25 -14.40 27.19
CA ASP A 350 31.01 -13.65 25.94
C ASP A 350 29.85 -14.23 25.12
N VAL A 351 29.80 -15.56 24.95
CA VAL A 351 28.70 -16.23 24.22
C VAL A 351 27.35 -16.06 24.92
N MET A 352 27.33 -16.13 26.26
CA MET A 352 26.10 -15.95 27.04
C MET A 352 25.60 -14.51 27.00
N ASP A 353 26.49 -13.53 27.15
CA ASP A 353 26.17 -12.10 27.09
C ASP A 353 25.61 -11.72 25.71
N ASP A 354 26.24 -12.21 24.64
CA ASP A 354 25.73 -12.03 23.26
C ASP A 354 24.32 -12.63 23.09
N ILE A 355 24.05 -13.81 23.65
CA ILE A 355 22.73 -14.45 23.57
C ILE A 355 21.68 -13.63 24.33
N GLU A 356 22.04 -13.09 25.50
CA GLU A 356 21.16 -12.22 26.29
C GLU A 356 20.77 -10.95 25.52
N GLU A 357 21.69 -10.39 24.72
CA GLU A 357 21.43 -9.23 23.85
C GLU A 357 20.60 -9.59 22.60
N LEU A 358 20.87 -10.75 21.98
CA LEU A 358 20.26 -11.13 20.70
C LEU A 358 18.81 -11.64 20.85
N ILE A 359 18.45 -12.29 21.96
CA ILE A 359 17.10 -12.84 22.18
C ILE A 359 16.01 -11.75 22.13
N PRO A 360 16.13 -10.60 22.80
CA PRO A 360 15.15 -9.51 22.69
C PRO A 360 14.96 -9.03 21.25
N GLN A 361 16.05 -8.87 20.49
CA GLN A 361 15.99 -8.46 19.09
C GLN A 361 15.25 -9.50 18.23
N ALA A 362 15.51 -10.79 18.48
CA ALA A 362 14.83 -11.88 17.81
C ALA A 362 13.31 -11.89 18.13
N LYS A 363 12.94 -11.65 19.40
CA LYS A 363 11.53 -11.53 19.83
C LYS A 363 10.82 -10.33 19.18
N ASP A 364 11.51 -9.22 18.98
CA ASP A 364 10.95 -8.05 18.27
C ASP A 364 10.66 -8.36 16.79
N ILE A 365 11.56 -9.08 16.11
CA ILE A 365 11.35 -9.53 14.73
C ILE A 365 10.20 -10.55 14.67
N LEU A 366 10.14 -11.49 15.63
CA LEU A 366 9.03 -12.44 15.73
C LEU A 366 7.68 -11.74 15.95
N ALA A 367 7.63 -10.74 16.84
CA ALA A 367 6.44 -9.94 17.08
C ALA A 367 6.02 -9.14 15.83
N MET A 368 6.99 -8.60 15.10
CA MET A 368 6.76 -7.96 13.80
C MET A 368 6.12 -8.93 12.83
N GLY A 369 6.69 -10.11 12.61
CA GLY A 369 6.15 -11.12 11.71
C GLY A 369 4.76 -11.61 12.12
N LYS A 370 4.54 -11.90 13.41
CA LYS A 370 3.20 -12.29 13.94
C LYS A 370 2.16 -11.20 13.68
N ARG A 371 2.50 -9.91 13.86
CA ARG A 371 1.60 -8.80 13.53
C ARG A 371 1.25 -8.72 12.04
N LEU A 372 2.20 -9.02 11.15
CA LEU A 372 1.94 -9.06 9.70
C LEU A 372 0.92 -10.17 9.39
N THR A 373 1.17 -11.39 9.86
CA THR A 373 0.27 -12.54 9.62
C THR A 373 -1.14 -12.33 10.17
N ALA A 374 -1.29 -11.67 11.33
CA ALA A 374 -2.60 -11.37 11.92
C ALA A 374 -3.50 -10.48 11.04
N LYS A 375 -2.90 -9.70 10.15
CA LYS A 375 -3.61 -8.78 9.25
C LYS A 375 -3.95 -9.38 7.87
N ARG A 376 -3.84 -10.69 7.69
CA ARG A 376 -4.01 -11.38 6.40
C ARG A 376 -3.10 -10.77 5.31
N HIS A 377 -1.83 -10.63 5.65
CA HIS A 377 -0.80 -10.13 4.73
C HIS A 377 -0.74 -10.97 3.45
N TYR A 378 -0.55 -10.36 2.27
CA TYR A 378 -0.51 -11.11 1.00
C TYR A 378 0.57 -12.20 0.97
N ALA A 379 1.67 -11.98 1.70
CA ALA A 379 2.80 -12.91 1.85
C ALA A 379 2.77 -13.79 3.12
N ASP A 380 1.59 -14.07 3.68
CA ASP A 380 1.45 -14.88 4.92
C ASP A 380 2.20 -16.22 4.83
N ASP A 381 2.10 -16.91 3.69
CA ASP A 381 2.73 -18.22 3.45
C ASP A 381 4.27 -18.18 3.49
N SER A 382 4.87 -17.01 3.25
CA SER A 382 6.33 -16.82 3.34
C SER A 382 6.77 -16.36 4.74
N ILE A 383 5.98 -15.51 5.39
CA ILE A 383 6.30 -14.96 6.71
C ILE A 383 6.13 -16.01 7.80
N ARG A 384 5.05 -16.80 7.75
CA ARG A 384 4.66 -17.74 8.81
C ARG A 384 5.73 -18.82 9.09
N PRO A 385 6.35 -19.47 8.08
CA PRO A 385 7.44 -20.42 8.32
C PRO A 385 8.65 -19.76 9.00
N LYS A 386 9.09 -18.59 8.54
CA LYS A 386 10.22 -17.84 9.13
C LYS A 386 9.96 -17.49 10.59
N CYS A 387 8.74 -17.06 10.92
CA CYS A 387 8.33 -16.82 12.31
C CYS A 387 8.41 -18.08 13.17
N LYS A 388 7.97 -19.22 12.64
CA LYS A 388 8.00 -20.50 13.35
C LYS A 388 9.44 -20.95 13.63
N GLU A 389 10.31 -20.89 12.61
CA GLU A 389 11.73 -21.22 12.75
C GLU A 389 12.43 -20.31 13.77
N LEU A 390 12.12 -19.01 13.76
CA LEU A 390 12.67 -18.06 14.73
C LEU A 390 12.18 -18.34 16.15
N GLU A 391 10.90 -18.67 16.32
CA GLU A 391 10.32 -19.04 17.62
C GLU A 391 10.94 -20.31 18.20
N GLU A 392 11.17 -21.32 17.36
CA GLU A 392 11.87 -22.56 17.73
C GLU A 392 13.33 -22.28 18.14
N LEU A 393 14.06 -21.47 17.37
CA LEU A 393 15.45 -21.11 17.66
C LEU A 393 15.59 -20.30 18.95
N ILE A 394 14.71 -19.32 19.19
CA ILE A 394 14.68 -18.54 20.43
C ILE A 394 14.48 -19.48 21.64
N SER A 395 13.50 -20.38 21.56
CA SER A 395 13.21 -21.34 22.63
C SER A 395 14.40 -22.27 22.92
N GLU A 396 15.09 -22.72 21.87
CA GLU A 396 16.29 -23.55 22.00
C GLU A 396 17.44 -22.78 22.67
N LEU A 397 17.72 -21.55 22.23
CA LEU A 397 18.75 -20.68 22.82
C LEU A 397 18.45 -20.39 24.30
N GLU A 398 17.22 -20.02 24.65
CA GLU A 398 16.82 -19.76 26.03
C GLU A 398 16.98 -20.99 26.92
N THR A 399 16.51 -22.14 26.45
CA THR A 399 16.56 -23.40 27.22
C THR A 399 18.01 -23.86 27.41
N LYS A 400 18.82 -23.81 26.35
CA LYS A 400 20.22 -24.23 26.40
C LYS A 400 21.09 -23.25 27.17
N SER A 401 20.88 -21.94 27.02
CA SER A 401 21.63 -20.92 27.76
C SER A 401 21.39 -21.08 29.25
N LYS A 402 20.12 -21.20 29.67
CA LYS A 402 19.77 -21.46 31.07
C LYS A 402 20.36 -22.75 31.61
N THR A 403 20.29 -23.85 30.85
CA THR A 403 20.86 -25.14 31.27
C THR A 403 22.38 -25.07 31.39
N CYS A 404 23.04 -24.35 30.48
CA CYS A 404 24.47 -24.11 30.49
C CYS A 404 24.89 -23.27 31.71
N GLU A 405 24.16 -22.18 31.98
CA GLU A 405 24.37 -21.31 33.14
C GLU A 405 24.22 -22.08 34.46
N GLU A 406 23.16 -22.88 34.59
CA GLU A 406 22.93 -23.71 35.77
C GLU A 406 24.07 -24.72 35.98
N LYS A 407 24.51 -25.39 34.91
CA LYS A 407 25.65 -26.33 34.96
C LYS A 407 26.94 -25.60 35.36
N LEU A 408 27.22 -24.46 34.74
CA LEU A 408 28.40 -23.65 34.99
C LEU A 408 28.44 -23.17 36.44
N GLN A 409 27.32 -22.64 36.95
CA GLN A 409 27.21 -22.16 38.31
C GLN A 409 27.46 -23.28 39.32
N ARG A 410 26.96 -24.49 39.05
CA ARG A 410 27.22 -25.68 39.87
C ARG A 410 28.69 -26.11 39.83
N CYS A 411 29.33 -26.10 38.66
CA CYS A 411 30.76 -26.39 38.53
C CYS A 411 31.61 -25.37 39.29
N ARG A 412 31.31 -24.06 39.15
CA ARG A 412 32.01 -22.98 39.87
C ARG A 412 31.87 -23.11 41.38
N GLU A 413 30.66 -23.44 41.85
CA GLU A 413 30.41 -23.69 43.27
C GLU A 413 31.20 -24.89 43.80
N LEU A 414 31.29 -25.97 43.02
CA LEU A 414 32.08 -27.16 43.38
C LEU A 414 33.57 -26.84 43.45
N GLU A 415 34.12 -26.20 42.42
CA GLU A 415 35.55 -25.84 42.37
C GLU A 415 35.94 -24.87 43.48
N ASP A 416 35.11 -23.88 43.80
CA ASP A 416 35.36 -22.95 44.92
C ASP A 416 35.43 -23.68 46.26
N ARG A 417 34.53 -24.64 46.51
CA ARG A 417 34.56 -25.47 47.73
C ARG A 417 35.79 -26.38 47.77
N MET A 418 36.13 -27.03 46.65
CA MET A 418 37.31 -27.90 46.56
C MET A 418 38.61 -27.10 46.76
N SER A 419 38.76 -25.95 46.10
CA SER A 419 39.94 -25.09 46.23
C SER A 419 40.13 -24.55 47.66
N LYS A 420 39.03 -24.18 48.34
CA LYS A 420 39.07 -23.78 49.75
C LYS A 420 39.50 -24.93 50.67
N ALA A 421 39.02 -26.14 50.42
CA ALA A 421 39.41 -27.33 51.16
C ALA A 421 40.87 -27.72 50.92
N GLU A 422 41.35 -27.70 49.67
CA GLU A 422 42.77 -27.94 49.33
C GLU A 422 43.68 -26.94 50.05
N LYS A 423 43.30 -25.65 50.07
CA LYS A 423 44.03 -24.61 50.81
C LYS A 423 44.05 -24.91 52.31
N TRP A 424 42.92 -25.32 52.89
CA TRP A 424 42.83 -25.70 54.29
C TRP A 424 43.71 -26.91 54.63
N CYS A 425 43.70 -27.98 53.82
CA CYS A 425 44.58 -29.14 54.01
C CYS A 425 46.05 -28.73 54.03
N ARG A 426 46.46 -27.89 53.07
CA ARG A 426 47.82 -27.37 52.97
C ARG A 426 48.22 -26.56 54.21
N GLU A 427 47.35 -25.65 54.67
CA GLU A 427 47.58 -24.87 55.88
C GLU A 427 47.61 -25.74 57.16
N GLY A 428 46.74 -26.75 57.25
CA GLY A 428 46.67 -27.66 58.39
C GLY A 428 47.94 -28.49 58.52
N MET A 429 48.43 -29.04 57.41
CA MET A 429 49.70 -29.77 57.35
C MET A 429 50.89 -28.88 57.74
N ASP A 430 50.96 -27.66 57.21
CA ASP A 430 52.02 -26.70 57.55
C ASP A 430 52.00 -26.33 59.04
N ARG A 431 50.82 -26.04 59.60
CA ARG A 431 50.67 -25.72 61.03
C ARG A 431 51.00 -26.90 61.93
N LEU A 432 50.60 -28.13 61.56
CA LEU A 432 50.97 -29.36 62.27
C LEU A 432 52.49 -29.57 62.29
N ALA A 433 53.17 -29.28 61.19
CA ALA A 433 54.62 -29.43 61.06
C ALA A 433 55.42 -28.34 61.78
N THR A 434 54.93 -27.10 61.80
CA THR A 434 55.71 -25.93 62.25
C THR A 434 55.22 -25.35 63.58
N ARG A 435 53.91 -25.08 63.67
CA ARG A 435 53.33 -24.10 64.61
C ARG A 435 52.67 -24.75 65.82
N TRP A 436 52.20 -25.98 65.67
CA TRP A 436 51.63 -26.77 66.76
C TRP A 436 52.66 -27.74 67.37
N THR A 437 53.93 -27.35 67.35
CA THR A 437 55.04 -28.01 68.09
C THR A 437 55.19 -27.37 69.47
N ILE A 438 55.64 -28.14 70.49
CA ILE A 438 55.84 -27.58 71.84
C ILE A 438 57.11 -26.72 71.80
N SER A 439 56.95 -25.40 71.86
CA SER A 439 58.05 -24.43 72.02
C SER A 439 58.06 -23.88 73.45
N PRO A 440 59.19 -23.34 73.96
CA PRO A 440 59.33 -22.88 75.34
C PRO A 440 58.30 -21.83 75.78
N ASP A 441 57.74 -21.07 74.82
CA ASP A 441 56.82 -19.95 75.06
C ASP A 441 55.36 -20.28 74.74
N ALA A 442 55.05 -21.49 74.24
CA ALA A 442 53.70 -21.86 73.81
C ALA A 442 52.95 -22.69 74.88
N SER A 443 51.79 -22.19 75.33
CA SER A 443 50.89 -22.94 76.23
C SER A 443 50.14 -24.05 75.47
N ALA A 444 50.16 -25.27 76.00
CA ALA A 444 49.40 -26.40 75.46
C ALA A 444 47.89 -26.09 75.31
N ALA A 445 47.32 -25.32 76.24
CA ALA A 445 45.92 -24.88 76.17
C ALA A 445 45.67 -23.88 75.02
N GLY A 446 46.66 -23.04 74.71
CA GLY A 446 46.61 -22.12 73.56
C GLY A 446 46.62 -22.88 72.23
N ILE A 447 47.53 -23.86 72.09
CA ILE A 447 47.61 -24.71 70.89
C ILE A 447 46.32 -25.51 70.69
N VAL A 448 45.75 -26.08 71.75
CA VAL A 448 44.46 -26.81 71.67
C VAL A 448 43.33 -25.89 71.21
N ARG A 449 43.26 -24.65 71.71
CA ARG A 449 42.26 -23.66 71.28
C ARG A 449 42.45 -23.26 69.82
N ASP A 450 43.69 -23.09 69.37
CA ASP A 450 43.99 -22.72 67.99
C ASP A 450 43.68 -23.87 67.02
N ILE A 451 43.90 -25.13 67.43
CA ILE A 451 43.45 -26.30 66.67
C ILE A 451 41.91 -26.36 66.63
N ASP A 452 41.22 -26.08 67.75
CA ASP A 452 39.75 -26.05 67.76
C ASP A 452 39.16 -24.98 66.84
N GLN A 453 39.77 -23.79 66.82
CA GLN A 453 39.41 -22.74 65.88
C GLN A 453 39.62 -23.19 64.43
N PHE A 454 40.78 -23.78 64.12
CA PHE A 454 41.09 -24.28 62.78
C PHE A 454 40.15 -25.42 62.33
N LEU A 455 39.81 -26.34 63.23
CA LEU A 455 38.84 -27.41 62.96
C LEU A 455 37.41 -26.87 62.77
N SER A 456 37.06 -25.74 63.37
CA SER A 456 35.75 -25.11 63.16
C SER A 456 35.59 -24.51 61.76
N GLU A 457 36.70 -24.18 61.08
CA GLU A 457 36.69 -23.63 59.71
C GLU A 457 36.21 -24.65 58.67
N THR A 458 36.26 -25.96 58.95
CA THR A 458 35.79 -27.00 58.02
C THR A 458 34.29 -26.94 57.73
N LEU A 459 33.51 -26.30 58.61
CA LEU A 459 32.07 -26.07 58.41
C LEU A 459 31.78 -25.15 57.22
N ILE A 460 32.77 -24.35 56.79
CA ILE A 460 32.64 -23.41 55.67
C ILE A 460 32.58 -24.15 54.33
N PHE A 461 33.22 -25.32 54.23
CA PHE A 461 33.33 -26.06 52.97
C PHE A 461 32.11 -26.95 52.67
N LYS A 462 31.31 -27.29 53.69
CA LYS A 462 30.13 -28.18 53.59
C LYS A 462 30.43 -29.50 52.84
N LEU A 463 31.59 -30.09 53.14
CA LEU A 463 32.10 -31.37 52.58
C LEU A 463 31.97 -32.54 53.57
N ASP A 464 31.29 -32.32 54.69
CA ASP A 464 31.19 -33.20 55.86
C ASP A 464 30.38 -34.48 55.62
N ASN A 465 29.53 -34.50 54.58
CA ASN A 465 28.77 -35.68 54.17
C ASN A 465 29.08 -36.06 52.71
N PRO A 466 30.03 -36.97 52.46
CA PRO A 466 30.42 -37.40 51.11
C PRO A 466 29.26 -37.92 50.25
N LYS A 467 28.24 -38.54 50.86
CA LYS A 467 27.08 -39.08 50.13
C LYS A 467 26.14 -37.99 49.66
N GLU A 468 25.84 -37.05 50.54
CA GLU A 468 24.99 -35.90 50.24
C GLU A 468 25.69 -34.96 49.24
N PHE A 469 27.00 -34.76 49.41
CA PHE A 469 27.83 -33.98 48.51
C PHE A 469 27.93 -34.61 47.12
N HIS A 470 28.19 -35.91 47.02
CA HIS A 470 28.17 -36.62 45.75
C HIS A 470 26.78 -36.53 45.09
N ASN A 471 25.69 -36.75 45.83
CA ASN A 471 24.34 -36.64 45.27
C ASN A 471 23.99 -35.23 44.77
N GLN A 472 24.51 -34.17 45.40
CA GLN A 472 24.25 -32.78 45.00
C GLN A 472 24.96 -32.39 43.70
N PHE A 473 26.18 -32.91 43.46
CA PHE A 473 27.00 -32.48 42.32
C PHE A 473 27.21 -33.56 41.24
N LYS A 474 26.78 -34.80 41.47
CA LYS A 474 26.99 -35.94 40.56
C LYS A 474 26.58 -35.69 39.11
N VAL A 475 25.55 -34.88 38.87
CA VAL A 475 25.02 -34.60 37.52
C VAL A 475 25.78 -33.46 36.82
N HIS A 476 26.50 -32.62 37.57
CA HIS A 476 27.13 -31.41 37.06
C HIS A 476 28.67 -31.44 37.14
N ALA A 477 29.25 -32.26 38.02
CA ALA A 477 30.69 -32.36 38.20
C ALA A 477 31.39 -32.93 36.95
N THR A 478 32.49 -32.29 36.54
CA THR A 478 33.33 -32.78 35.43
C THR A 478 34.03 -34.09 35.82
N PRO A 479 34.49 -34.91 34.85
CA PRO A 479 35.30 -36.09 35.12
C PRO A 479 36.53 -35.77 35.98
N GLU A 480 37.21 -34.66 35.68
CA GLU A 480 38.37 -34.18 36.44
C GLU A 480 38.03 -33.85 37.91
N MET A 481 36.90 -33.16 38.16
CA MET A 481 36.43 -32.90 39.52
C MET A 481 36.08 -34.19 40.26
N ASN A 482 35.45 -35.15 39.58
CA ASN A 482 35.08 -36.44 40.16
C ASN A 482 36.30 -37.31 40.49
N GLU A 483 37.43 -37.13 39.81
CA GLU A 483 38.70 -37.80 40.11
C GLU A 483 39.42 -37.14 41.29
N ARG A 484 39.48 -35.81 41.33
CA ARG A 484 40.13 -35.03 42.40
C ARG A 484 39.39 -35.12 43.75
N LEU A 485 38.06 -35.14 43.72
CA LEU A 485 37.23 -35.03 44.92
C LEU A 485 37.45 -36.16 45.96
N PRO A 486 37.49 -37.46 45.59
CA PRO A 486 37.76 -38.53 46.56
C PRO A 486 39.12 -38.39 47.26
N GLU A 487 40.15 -37.99 46.53
CA GLU A 487 41.50 -37.79 47.09
C GLU A 487 41.51 -36.64 48.10
N LEU A 488 40.88 -35.52 47.76
CA LEU A 488 40.74 -34.36 48.65
C LEU A 488 39.95 -34.70 49.93
N LEU A 489 38.86 -35.46 49.82
CA LEU A 489 38.08 -35.89 50.98
C LEU A 489 38.91 -36.79 51.92
N ARG A 490 39.77 -37.64 51.37
CA ARG A 490 40.71 -38.45 52.17
C ARG A 490 41.74 -37.56 52.88
N GLU A 491 42.34 -36.60 52.18
CA GLU A 491 43.30 -35.67 52.76
C GLU A 491 42.68 -34.82 53.88
N LEU A 492 41.45 -34.35 53.69
CA LEU A 492 40.68 -33.63 54.71
C LEU A 492 40.51 -34.44 55.99
N ASP A 493 40.12 -35.72 55.88
CA ASP A 493 39.99 -36.60 57.05
C ASP A 493 41.35 -36.86 57.69
N GLU A 494 42.40 -37.09 56.91
CA GLU A 494 43.76 -37.30 57.44
C GLU A 494 44.27 -36.10 58.24
N VAL A 495 44.15 -34.87 57.72
CA VAL A 495 44.53 -33.65 58.44
C VAL A 495 43.67 -33.47 59.69
N ARG A 496 42.36 -33.76 59.61
CA ARG A 496 41.46 -33.71 60.77
C ARG A 496 41.87 -34.70 61.87
N GLN A 497 42.15 -35.95 61.51
CA GLN A 497 42.59 -36.97 62.46
C GLN A 497 43.94 -36.61 63.08
N GLN A 498 44.89 -36.07 62.30
CA GLN A 498 46.17 -35.60 62.82
C GLN A 498 46.01 -34.44 63.81
N CYS A 499 45.13 -33.47 63.52
CA CYS A 499 44.76 -32.40 64.45
C CYS A 499 44.17 -32.95 65.75
N ILE A 500 43.25 -33.91 65.68
CA ILE A 500 42.64 -34.55 66.87
C ILE A 500 43.68 -35.32 67.68
N SER A 501 44.49 -36.14 67.02
CA SER A 501 45.61 -36.87 67.64
C SER A 501 46.57 -35.91 68.33
N ARG A 502 46.86 -34.76 67.70
CA ARG A 502 47.70 -33.72 68.28
C ARG A 502 47.06 -33.11 69.53
N LYS A 503 45.75 -32.80 69.53
CA LYS A 503 45.04 -32.34 70.73
C LYS A 503 45.15 -33.34 71.88
N VAL A 504 44.93 -34.63 71.61
CA VAL A 504 45.06 -35.70 72.61
C VAL A 504 46.49 -35.74 73.18
N SER A 505 47.51 -35.62 72.33
CA SER A 505 48.92 -35.57 72.76
C SER A 505 49.26 -34.38 73.67
N LEU A 506 48.49 -33.29 73.57
CA LEU A 506 48.65 -32.07 74.37
C LEU A 506 47.82 -32.09 75.66
N GLY A 507 47.22 -33.23 76.01
CA GLY A 507 46.50 -33.43 77.28
C GLY A 507 45.00 -33.15 77.21
N TRP A 508 44.43 -33.01 76.01
CA TRP A 508 42.97 -32.90 75.84
C TRP A 508 42.28 -34.24 76.17
N LYS A 509 41.29 -34.23 77.08
CA LYS A 509 40.45 -35.38 77.41
C LYS A 509 39.06 -35.20 76.80
N ASN A 510 38.59 -36.22 76.09
CA ASN A 510 37.31 -36.23 75.39
C ASN A 510 36.16 -36.32 76.43
N ASP A 511 35.24 -35.36 76.44
CA ASP A 511 34.16 -35.25 77.43
C ASP A 511 33.01 -36.26 77.24
N SER A 512 33.25 -37.35 76.50
CA SER A 512 32.27 -38.42 76.27
C SER A 512 32.22 -39.46 77.40
N ASP A 513 33.20 -39.49 78.31
CA ASP A 513 33.23 -40.43 79.45
C ASP A 513 32.61 -39.89 80.75
N ALA A 514 32.26 -38.59 80.82
CA ALA A 514 31.72 -37.98 82.04
C ALA A 514 30.24 -38.32 82.34
N ARG A 515 29.49 -38.93 81.41
CA ARG A 515 28.06 -39.23 81.58
C ARG A 515 27.74 -40.64 82.12
N ARG A 516 28.73 -41.52 82.33
CA ARG A 516 28.51 -42.89 82.87
C ARG A 516 28.81 -43.06 84.36
N SER A 517 29.26 -42.03 85.06
CA SER A 517 29.71 -42.15 86.46
C SER A 517 29.00 -41.22 87.45
N SER A 518 27.82 -40.69 87.12
CA SER A 518 26.99 -39.96 88.08
C SER A 518 25.60 -40.59 88.18
N MET A 519 25.34 -41.16 89.37
CA MET A 519 24.06 -41.62 89.90
C MET A 519 23.59 -43.04 89.54
N ALA A 520 24.34 -44.02 90.04
CA ALA A 520 23.71 -45.14 90.74
C ALA A 520 23.54 -44.77 92.23
N VAL A 521 22.41 -45.20 92.80
CA VAL A 521 22.04 -45.26 94.23
C VAL A 521 21.34 -44.03 94.84
N THR A 522 20.00 -44.02 94.70
CA THR A 522 19.12 -43.93 95.88
C THR A 522 18.04 -45.02 95.80
N THR A 523 18.14 -45.91 96.79
CA THR A 523 17.33 -47.04 97.22
C THR A 523 15.79 -46.96 97.14
N SER A 524 15.18 -48.09 96.75
CA SER A 524 14.08 -48.83 97.44
C SER A 524 12.72 -48.10 97.65
N ARG A 525 11.53 -48.62 97.33
CA ARG A 525 10.92 -49.96 97.53
C ARG A 525 9.47 -49.97 96.91
N PRO A 526 8.60 -51.01 97.02
CA PRO A 526 8.05 -51.70 95.85
C PRO A 526 6.49 -51.85 95.78
N ILE A 527 6.03 -52.37 94.63
CA ILE A 527 4.83 -53.21 94.37
C ILE A 527 3.45 -52.76 94.93
N ARG A 528 2.49 -52.52 94.01
CA ARG A 528 1.28 -53.37 93.96
C ARG A 528 0.63 -53.45 92.58
N THR A 529 0.42 -54.70 92.20
CA THR A 529 -0.36 -55.29 91.11
C THR A 529 -1.81 -54.83 91.05
N GLY A 530 -2.41 -54.87 89.86
CA GLY A 530 -3.85 -55.14 89.74
C GLY A 530 -4.53 -54.60 88.48
N SER A 531 -4.69 -55.50 87.52
CA SER A 531 -5.59 -55.51 86.37
C SER A 531 -6.88 -54.68 86.47
N ARG A 532 -7.24 -53.97 85.40
CA ARG A 532 -8.21 -54.47 84.40
C ARG A 532 -8.09 -53.69 83.10
#